data_AF-A0A1I5C979-F1
#
_entry.id   AF-A0A1I5C979-F1
#
_cell.length_a   1.000
_cell.length_b   1.000
_cell.length_c   1.000
_cell.angle_alpha   90.00
_cell.angle_beta   90.00
_cell.angle_gamma   90.00
#
_symmetry.space_group_name_H-M   'P 1'
#
loop_
_entity.id
_entity.type
_entity.pdbx_description
1 polymer ?
#
loop_
_entity_poly.entity_id
_entity_poly.type
_entity_poly.pdbx_seq_one_letter_code
_entity_poly.pdbx_strand_id
1 'polypeptide(L)'
;RDDNRGEQRGGGFRRDDSRGGERGGGFRGRDDRGRDDRGRGPRRDDRGGRPGGFRGRDDRRGGDDRRGGGRFRDERDRDREPIKRLPIPEDVTGEEIDKDVRQELQSLPKTLADDVAKNLVMVARLIDEDPEGAYGYSRVALRLASRVAAVREAAGFAAYANQKYSEALAEFRAARRMTGNVELWPVMADCERGLGRPEKALDMAGAPEVHKLDKAGQVEMRLVAAGARRDMDQLDAAIVTLQSPELASNSVQPWTARLRYAYADALLAAGREDEAREWFAKAVEADKDGSTDASDRLAEMDGVEFVDVLVEDEAEAEDEAGIEHKGGVADDVERSGAEEAEDAGALQDAPATAVEAVEDLDLDVDDEDLGVDDDDDDLGVDDKD
;
A
#
# COMPACT_ATOMS: atom_id res chain seq x y z
N ARG A 1 -44.28 -43.92 -41.42
CA ARG A 1 -43.41 -43.15 -42.34
C ARG A 1 -42.20 -42.74 -41.52
N ASP A 2 -41.30 -43.66 -41.18
CA ASP A 2 -40.54 -44.63 -42.03
C ASP A 2 -39.45 -43.86 -42.80
N ASP A 3 -38.16 -44.24 -42.83
CA ASP A 3 -37.46 -45.38 -42.18
C ASP A 3 -35.91 -45.13 -42.16
N ASN A 4 -35.12 -46.17 -41.82
CA ASN A 4 -33.63 -46.24 -41.79
C ASN A 4 -32.94 -45.49 -40.62
N ARG A 5 -32.11 -46.07 -39.73
CA ARG A 5 -31.44 -47.39 -39.59
C ARG A 5 -30.14 -47.62 -40.40
N GLY A 6 -29.06 -47.95 -39.67
CA GLY A 6 -27.72 -48.38 -40.10
C GLY A 6 -26.69 -47.97 -39.03
N GLU A 7 -26.11 -48.79 -38.14
CA GLU A 7 -25.29 -50.02 -38.31
C GLU A 7 -23.87 -49.75 -38.86
N GLN A 8 -22.77 -50.38 -38.42
CA GLN A 8 -22.36 -51.09 -37.18
C GLN A 8 -20.89 -51.55 -37.36
N ARG A 9 -20.05 -51.61 -36.28
CA ARG A 9 -18.73 -52.33 -36.21
C ARG A 9 -17.60 -51.75 -37.10
N GLY A 10 -16.31 -52.09 -36.91
CA GLY A 10 -15.64 -52.74 -35.76
C GLY A 10 -14.33 -53.52 -36.11
N GLY A 11 -13.24 -53.26 -35.37
CA GLY A 11 -11.91 -53.93 -35.48
C GLY A 11 -10.95 -53.31 -36.50
N GLY A 12 -9.61 -53.46 -36.42
CA GLY A 12 -8.74 -54.08 -35.39
C GLY A 12 -7.34 -54.47 -35.93
N PHE A 13 -6.34 -54.70 -35.05
CA PHE A 13 -4.97 -55.25 -35.32
C PHE A 13 -3.98 -54.28 -36.05
N ARG A 14 -2.63 -54.26 -35.90
CA ARG A 14 -1.53 -54.89 -35.06
C ARG A 14 -0.50 -53.74 -34.72
N ARG A 15 0.48 -53.76 -33.78
CA ARG A 15 1.56 -54.71 -33.37
C ARG A 15 2.60 -55.01 -34.48
N ASP A 16 3.91 -55.24 -34.29
CA ASP A 16 4.97 -55.06 -33.26
C ASP A 16 6.32 -54.89 -34.08
N ASP A 17 7.55 -54.58 -33.66
CA ASP A 17 8.33 -54.35 -32.41
C ASP A 17 9.58 -53.46 -32.77
N SER A 18 10.49 -53.22 -31.81
CA SER A 18 11.97 -53.08 -31.99
C SER A 18 12.61 -51.70 -32.32
N ARG A 19 13.89 -51.43 -31.97
CA ARG A 19 14.72 -51.68 -30.75
C ARG A 19 16.18 -51.22 -30.97
N GLY A 20 16.76 -50.53 -29.99
CA GLY A 20 18.22 -50.29 -29.88
C GLY A 20 18.80 -49.24 -30.86
N GLY A 21 20.00 -48.70 -30.64
CA GLY A 21 20.91 -48.83 -29.47
C GLY A 21 22.37 -48.50 -29.81
N GLU A 22 23.12 -47.99 -28.82
CA GLU A 22 24.60 -47.76 -28.85
C GLU A 22 25.14 -46.68 -29.83
N ARG A 23 26.36 -46.12 -29.72
CA ARG A 23 27.21 -45.67 -28.57
C ARG A 23 28.37 -44.80 -29.11
N GLY A 24 28.83 -43.79 -28.34
CA GLY A 24 30.26 -43.45 -28.19
C GLY A 24 30.83 -42.17 -28.85
N GLY A 25 31.69 -41.48 -28.10
CA GLY A 25 32.64 -40.43 -28.58
C GLY A 25 32.05 -39.02 -28.79
N GLY A 26 32.81 -37.92 -28.67
CA GLY A 26 34.17 -37.79 -28.12
C GLY A 26 34.85 -36.44 -28.44
N PHE A 27 35.36 -35.75 -27.41
CA PHE A 27 36.36 -34.65 -27.45
C PHE A 27 36.16 -33.39 -28.33
N ARG A 28 35.91 -32.27 -27.64
CA ARG A 28 36.54 -30.93 -27.77
C ARG A 28 37.25 -30.57 -29.10
N GLY A 29 36.71 -29.54 -29.78
CA GLY A 29 37.49 -28.59 -30.59
C GLY A 29 37.42 -27.18 -29.96
N ARG A 30 38.49 -26.39 -30.05
CA ARG A 30 38.54 -24.99 -29.58
C ARG A 30 39.37 -24.16 -30.55
N ASP A 31 38.70 -23.33 -31.35
CA ASP A 31 39.33 -22.34 -32.21
C ASP A 31 38.94 -20.94 -31.73
N ASP A 32 39.92 -20.16 -31.26
CA ASP A 32 39.80 -18.70 -31.19
C ASP A 32 41.17 -18.04 -31.37
N ARG A 33 41.20 -16.90 -32.06
CA ARG A 33 42.36 -16.50 -32.89
C ARG A 33 43.13 -15.27 -32.38
N GLY A 34 44.28 -15.51 -31.74
CA GLY A 34 45.39 -14.55 -31.69
C GLY A 34 45.15 -13.24 -30.91
N ARG A 35 46.05 -12.25 -30.96
CA ARG A 35 47.47 -12.28 -31.40
C ARG A 35 48.24 -11.10 -30.78
N ASP A 36 49.42 -11.40 -30.19
CA ASP A 36 50.51 -10.48 -29.77
C ASP A 36 50.12 -9.36 -28.77
N ASP A 37 51.01 -8.76 -27.95
CA ASP A 37 52.41 -8.40 -28.18
C ASP A 37 53.22 -8.24 -26.85
N ARG A 38 54.55 -8.13 -26.95
CA ARG A 38 55.55 -7.67 -25.94
C ARG A 38 55.82 -8.55 -24.73
N GLY A 39 56.83 -9.44 -24.86
CA GLY A 39 57.53 -10.06 -23.73
C GLY A 39 58.88 -9.39 -23.40
N ARG A 40 59.31 -9.50 -22.14
CA ARG A 40 60.72 -9.36 -21.72
C ARG A 40 60.95 -10.23 -20.47
N GLY A 41 61.81 -11.24 -20.57
CA GLY A 41 62.07 -12.22 -19.50
C GLY A 41 63.17 -11.78 -18.51
N PRO A 42 63.96 -12.69 -17.89
CA PRO A 42 64.01 -14.15 -18.13
C PRO A 42 64.19 -15.08 -16.89
N ARG A 43 63.97 -16.39 -17.11
CA ARG A 43 64.65 -17.57 -16.51
C ARG A 43 64.97 -17.59 -14.99
N ARG A 44 64.46 -18.61 -14.30
CA ARG A 44 65.27 -19.83 -14.03
C ARG A 44 64.43 -21.04 -13.61
N ASP A 45 65.00 -22.21 -13.87
CA ASP A 45 64.42 -23.54 -13.63
C ASP A 45 64.83 -24.14 -12.27
N ASP A 46 64.59 -25.46 -12.13
CA ASP A 46 65.18 -26.41 -11.17
C ASP A 46 64.49 -26.66 -9.80
N ARG A 47 63.40 -27.41 -9.90
CA ARG A 47 63.37 -28.85 -9.53
C ARG A 47 64.01 -29.24 -8.17
N GLY A 48 63.21 -29.10 -7.11
CA GLY A 48 63.06 -30.11 -6.06
C GLY A 48 64.04 -30.09 -4.87
N GLY A 49 63.61 -30.70 -3.76
CA GLY A 49 64.42 -30.90 -2.55
C GLY A 49 63.74 -30.48 -1.25
N ARG A 50 63.19 -31.45 -0.51
CA ARG A 50 62.92 -31.37 0.93
C ARG A 50 63.53 -32.64 1.55
N PRO A 51 64.47 -32.54 2.51
CA PRO A 51 64.10 -32.89 3.88
C PRO A 51 64.89 -32.16 5.00
N GLY A 52 64.17 -31.73 6.05
CA GLY A 52 64.74 -31.32 7.35
C GLY A 52 65.52 -30.00 7.40
N GLY A 53 65.68 -29.32 8.55
CA GLY A 53 64.99 -29.53 9.83
C GLY A 53 65.88 -29.33 11.06
N PHE A 54 65.77 -28.19 11.76
CA PHE A 54 66.23 -28.04 13.16
C PHE A 54 65.55 -26.83 13.84
N ARG A 55 65.33 -26.96 15.17
CA ARG A 55 65.06 -25.93 16.23
C ARG A 55 64.47 -24.58 15.75
N GLY A 56 63.27 -24.14 16.14
CA GLY A 56 62.39 -24.58 17.24
C GLY A 56 62.32 -23.50 18.32
N ARG A 57 61.13 -22.94 18.55
CA ARG A 57 60.84 -22.00 19.64
C ARG A 57 59.38 -22.09 20.10
N ASP A 58 59.22 -22.56 21.33
CA ASP A 58 58.15 -22.29 22.30
C ASP A 58 56.67 -22.35 21.85
N ASP A 59 56.03 -23.49 22.13
CA ASP A 59 54.57 -23.64 22.21
C ASP A 59 53.94 -22.68 23.23
N ARG A 60 52.76 -22.09 22.93
CA ARG A 60 51.73 -21.69 23.94
C ARG A 60 50.37 -21.21 23.38
N ARG A 61 49.67 -22.07 22.64
CA ARG A 61 48.18 -22.29 22.64
C ARG A 61 47.73 -22.95 21.33
N GLY A 62 47.12 -24.13 21.42
CA GLY A 62 46.28 -24.68 20.34
C GLY A 62 44.86 -24.12 20.41
N GLY A 63 44.15 -24.05 19.28
CA GLY A 63 42.88 -23.31 19.20
C GLY A 63 41.97 -23.55 17.97
N ASP A 64 42.02 -24.72 17.34
CA ASP A 64 40.98 -25.25 16.41
C ASP A 64 40.48 -24.32 15.27
N ASP A 65 41.32 -24.06 14.27
CA ASP A 65 40.94 -23.36 13.01
C ASP A 65 40.06 -24.23 12.07
N ARG A 66 38.91 -24.74 12.56
CA ARG A 66 37.96 -25.57 11.77
C ARG A 66 36.48 -25.20 11.93
N ARG A 67 36.15 -23.96 12.30
CA ARG A 67 34.75 -23.47 12.41
C ARG A 67 34.39 -22.25 11.53
N GLY A 68 34.96 -22.16 10.34
CA GLY A 68 34.43 -21.28 9.28
C GLY A 68 33.14 -21.86 8.68
N GLY A 69 31.96 -21.51 9.24
CA GLY A 69 30.67 -21.93 8.65
C GLY A 69 29.41 -21.93 9.54
N GLY A 70 29.42 -21.39 10.76
CA GLY A 70 28.27 -21.50 11.68
C GLY A 70 27.15 -20.45 11.52
N ARG A 71 27.50 -19.18 11.28
CA ARG A 71 26.67 -18.01 11.63
C ARG A 71 25.41 -17.74 10.76
N PHE A 72 25.07 -18.61 9.81
CA PHE A 72 23.86 -18.49 8.98
C PHE A 72 22.88 -19.68 9.15
N ARG A 73 23.04 -20.44 10.24
CA ARG A 73 22.16 -21.57 10.59
C ARG A 73 21.34 -21.32 11.85
N ASP A 74 21.96 -20.78 12.90
CA ASP A 74 21.39 -20.66 14.25
C ASP A 74 20.12 -19.80 14.34
N GLU A 75 19.80 -18.99 13.32
CA GLU A 75 18.53 -18.24 13.23
C GLU A 75 17.36 -19.12 12.76
N ARG A 76 17.61 -20.09 11.88
CA ARG A 76 16.57 -21.03 11.38
C ARG A 76 16.21 -22.14 12.37
N ASP A 77 17.01 -22.35 13.41
CA ASP A 77 16.69 -23.29 14.48
C ASP A 77 15.83 -22.65 15.60
N ARG A 78 15.57 -21.33 15.56
CA ARG A 78 14.58 -20.67 16.46
C ARG A 78 13.13 -20.88 16.03
N ASP A 79 12.88 -21.17 14.75
CA ASP A 79 11.54 -21.49 14.22
C ASP A 79 11.01 -22.88 14.64
N ARG A 80 11.65 -23.51 15.65
CA ARG A 80 11.37 -24.87 16.10
C ARG A 80 10.82 -24.96 17.53
N GLU A 81 10.48 -23.84 18.14
CA GLU A 81 9.56 -23.84 19.27
C GLU A 81 8.19 -24.39 18.84
N PRO A 82 7.45 -25.09 19.72
CA PRO A 82 6.07 -25.49 19.44
C PRO A 82 5.22 -24.27 19.08
N ILE A 83 4.28 -24.43 18.14
CA ILE A 83 3.36 -23.35 17.76
C ILE A 83 2.49 -23.02 18.99
N LYS A 84 2.84 -21.92 19.69
CA LYS A 84 2.05 -21.34 20.77
C LYS A 84 0.71 -20.89 20.20
N ARG A 85 -0.31 -21.74 20.33
CA ARG A 85 -1.70 -21.38 20.03
C ARG A 85 -2.11 -20.24 20.97
N LEU A 86 -2.67 -19.18 20.39
CA LEU A 86 -3.33 -18.12 21.13
C LEU A 86 -4.77 -18.56 21.47
N PRO A 87 -5.37 -18.03 22.55
CA PRO A 87 -6.72 -18.41 22.98
C PRO A 87 -7.77 -17.80 22.05
N ILE A 88 -8.34 -18.61 21.16
CA ILE A 88 -9.40 -18.18 20.24
C ILE A 88 -10.76 -18.32 20.94
N PRO A 89 -11.62 -17.28 20.94
CA PRO A 89 -12.99 -17.34 21.46
C PRO A 89 -13.86 -18.43 20.81
N GLU A 90 -14.83 -18.97 21.56
CA GLU A 90 -15.67 -20.09 21.09
C GLU A 90 -16.63 -19.72 19.97
N ASP A 91 -17.01 -18.44 19.86
CA ASP A 91 -17.87 -17.90 18.79
C ASP A 91 -17.14 -17.73 17.45
N VAL A 92 -15.81 -17.77 17.43
CA VAL A 92 -15.00 -17.65 16.19
C VAL A 92 -15.02 -19.00 15.50
N THR A 93 -15.88 -19.16 14.48
CA THR A 93 -16.07 -20.43 13.78
C THR A 93 -14.99 -20.71 12.74
N GLY A 94 -14.46 -19.67 12.10
CA GLY A 94 -13.69 -19.73 10.86
C GLY A 94 -14.56 -19.64 9.60
N GLU A 95 -15.90 -19.58 9.73
CA GLU A 95 -16.83 -19.35 8.61
C GLU A 95 -17.11 -17.86 8.37
N GLU A 96 -16.50 -16.96 9.14
CA GLU A 96 -16.60 -15.51 8.98
C GLU A 96 -15.64 -14.95 7.90
N ILE A 97 -14.64 -15.74 7.46
CA ILE A 97 -13.71 -15.32 6.40
C ILE A 97 -14.40 -15.18 5.05
N ASP A 98 -13.88 -14.29 4.20
CA ASP A 98 -14.34 -14.18 2.82
C ASP A 98 -14.27 -15.51 2.05
N LYS A 99 -15.17 -15.66 1.06
CA LYS A 99 -15.32 -16.84 0.23
C LYS A 99 -14.05 -17.19 -0.56
N ASP A 100 -13.30 -16.21 -1.06
CA ASP A 100 -12.15 -16.48 -1.92
C ASP A 100 -10.89 -16.76 -1.08
N VAL A 101 -10.75 -16.15 0.11
CA VAL A 101 -9.82 -16.60 1.16
C VAL A 101 -10.10 -18.06 1.55
N ARG A 102 -11.37 -18.41 1.74
CA ARG A 102 -11.82 -19.79 2.02
C ARG A 102 -11.50 -20.74 0.86
N GLN A 103 -11.50 -20.25 -0.38
CA GLN A 103 -11.18 -21.02 -1.57
C GLN A 103 -9.67 -21.36 -1.67
N GLU A 104 -8.78 -20.49 -1.20
CA GLU A 104 -7.35 -20.84 -1.08
C GLU A 104 -7.11 -21.91 0.01
N LEU A 105 -7.79 -21.79 1.15
CA LEU A 105 -7.63 -22.70 2.30
C LEU A 105 -8.09 -24.13 2.02
N GLN A 106 -8.92 -24.38 0.99
CA GLN A 106 -9.28 -25.73 0.53
C GLN A 106 -8.08 -26.57 0.06
N SER A 107 -6.92 -25.94 -0.20
CA SER A 107 -5.66 -26.65 -0.48
C SER A 107 -5.04 -27.35 0.75
N LEU A 108 -5.51 -27.04 1.96
CA LEU A 108 -5.02 -27.58 3.23
C LEU A 108 -5.88 -28.76 3.72
N PRO A 109 -5.34 -29.68 4.53
CA PRO A 109 -6.15 -30.66 5.25
C PRO A 109 -7.19 -29.95 6.13
N LYS A 110 -8.45 -30.43 6.16
CA LYS A 110 -9.58 -29.71 6.78
C LYS A 110 -9.25 -29.12 8.17
N THR A 111 -8.75 -29.91 9.11
CA THR A 111 -8.47 -29.42 10.47
C THR A 111 -7.40 -28.32 10.52
N LEU A 112 -6.49 -28.27 9.54
CA LEU A 112 -5.52 -27.17 9.39
C LEU A 112 -6.16 -25.95 8.72
N ALA A 113 -7.06 -26.15 7.75
CA ALA A 113 -7.87 -25.06 7.19
C ALA A 113 -8.73 -24.40 8.27
N ASP A 114 -9.44 -25.19 9.08
CA ASP A 114 -10.26 -24.74 10.21
C ASP A 114 -9.42 -23.96 11.24
N ASP A 115 -8.26 -24.49 11.65
CA ASP A 115 -7.31 -23.81 12.56
C ASP A 115 -6.82 -22.47 11.98
N VAL A 116 -6.46 -22.43 10.69
CA VAL A 116 -5.93 -21.22 10.04
C VAL A 116 -7.02 -20.18 9.85
N ALA A 117 -8.21 -20.57 9.38
CA ALA A 117 -9.36 -19.69 9.19
C ALA A 117 -9.69 -18.91 10.47
N LYS A 118 -9.79 -19.61 11.61
CA LYS A 118 -10.02 -18.97 12.92
C LYS A 118 -8.95 -17.95 13.31
N ASN A 119 -7.67 -18.20 12.98
CA ASN A 119 -6.61 -17.21 13.21
C ASN A 119 -6.79 -15.99 12.28
N LEU A 120 -7.18 -16.17 11.02
CA LEU A 120 -7.43 -15.05 10.09
C LEU A 120 -8.64 -14.20 10.52
N VAL A 121 -9.69 -14.81 11.09
CA VAL A 121 -10.82 -14.07 11.69
C VAL A 121 -10.35 -13.24 12.89
N MET A 122 -9.46 -13.77 13.72
CA MET A 122 -8.87 -13.01 14.83
C MET A 122 -7.92 -11.89 14.36
N VAL A 123 -7.27 -12.01 13.19
CA VAL A 123 -6.58 -10.88 12.57
C VAL A 123 -7.59 -9.80 12.18
N ALA A 124 -8.63 -10.16 11.43
CA ALA A 124 -9.62 -9.21 10.91
C ALA A 124 -10.44 -8.51 12.01
N ARG A 125 -10.73 -9.19 13.13
CA ARG A 125 -11.44 -8.60 14.28
C ARG A 125 -10.59 -7.65 15.12
N LEU A 126 -9.26 -7.81 15.13
CA LEU A 126 -8.38 -7.07 16.05
C LEU A 126 -7.48 -6.05 15.35
N ILE A 127 -7.43 -6.00 14.01
CA ILE A 127 -6.43 -5.18 13.31
C ILE A 127 -6.52 -3.68 13.62
N ASP A 128 -7.72 -3.18 13.94
CA ASP A 128 -7.97 -1.78 14.28
C ASP A 128 -7.99 -1.52 15.80
N GLU A 129 -8.44 -2.49 16.62
CA GLU A 129 -8.56 -2.35 18.10
C GLU A 129 -7.31 -2.81 18.89
N ASP A 130 -6.70 -3.93 18.49
CA ASP A 130 -5.49 -4.52 19.08
C ASP A 130 -4.54 -5.02 17.97
N PRO A 131 -3.79 -4.11 17.32
CA PRO A 131 -2.85 -4.48 16.28
C PRO A 131 -1.81 -5.51 16.75
N GLU A 132 -1.35 -5.45 18.00
CA GLU A 132 -0.34 -6.40 18.51
C GLU A 132 -0.92 -7.81 18.64
N GLY A 133 -2.16 -7.95 19.11
CA GLY A 133 -2.93 -9.18 19.13
C GLY A 133 -3.17 -9.73 17.72
N ALA A 134 -3.62 -8.88 16.78
CA ALA A 134 -3.79 -9.24 15.37
C ALA A 134 -2.48 -9.78 14.76
N TYR A 135 -1.36 -9.12 15.01
CA TYR A 135 -0.03 -9.59 14.62
C TYR A 135 0.35 -10.91 15.31
N GLY A 136 -0.06 -11.12 16.56
CA GLY A 136 0.03 -12.42 17.23
C GLY A 136 -0.64 -13.55 16.46
N TYR A 137 -1.91 -13.38 16.08
CA TYR A 137 -2.67 -14.39 15.33
C TYR A 137 -2.15 -14.59 13.91
N SER A 138 -1.74 -13.51 13.22
CA SER A 138 -1.18 -13.61 11.86
C SER A 138 0.13 -14.40 11.84
N ARG A 139 1.00 -14.23 12.85
CA ARG A 139 2.23 -15.02 13.02
C ARG A 139 1.96 -16.50 13.33
N VAL A 140 0.84 -16.84 13.98
CA VAL A 140 0.38 -18.23 14.14
C VAL A 140 -0.12 -18.80 12.82
N ALA A 141 -0.98 -18.07 12.08
CA ALA A 141 -1.47 -18.48 10.76
C ALA A 141 -0.31 -18.69 9.76
N LEU A 142 0.67 -17.78 9.72
CA LEU A 142 1.85 -17.88 8.86
C LEU A 142 2.71 -19.11 9.18
N ARG A 143 2.90 -19.44 10.46
CA ARG A 143 3.58 -20.68 10.90
C ARG A 143 2.85 -21.95 10.46
N LEU A 144 1.51 -21.92 10.41
CA LEU A 144 0.68 -23.04 9.97
C LEU A 144 0.62 -23.19 8.44
N ALA A 145 0.52 -22.08 7.70
CA ALA A 145 0.11 -22.08 6.29
C ALA A 145 0.82 -21.07 5.37
N SER A 146 2.11 -20.81 5.58
CA SER A 146 2.98 -19.93 4.76
C SER A 146 3.10 -20.22 3.24
N ARG A 147 2.25 -21.08 2.66
CA ARG A 147 2.10 -21.33 1.21
C ARG A 147 0.74 -20.89 0.64
N VAL A 148 -0.17 -20.42 1.49
CA VAL A 148 -1.42 -19.76 1.13
C VAL A 148 -1.11 -18.26 0.97
N ALA A 149 -1.66 -17.60 -0.05
CA ALA A 149 -1.36 -16.20 -0.30
C ALA A 149 -2.12 -15.29 0.67
N ALA A 150 -3.42 -15.51 0.86
CA ALA A 150 -4.25 -14.75 1.81
C ALA A 150 -3.69 -14.77 3.25
N VAL A 151 -3.03 -15.86 3.66
CA VAL A 151 -2.34 -15.96 4.97
C VAL A 151 -1.13 -15.02 5.05
N ARG A 152 -0.42 -14.79 3.94
CA ARG A 152 0.68 -13.83 3.85
C ARG A 152 0.17 -12.40 3.74
N GLU A 153 -0.96 -12.18 3.08
CA GLU A 153 -1.60 -10.86 2.99
C GLU A 153 -2.08 -10.40 4.37
N ALA A 154 -2.79 -11.27 5.11
CA ALA A 154 -3.16 -11.00 6.51
C ALA A 154 -1.94 -10.81 7.44
N ALA A 155 -0.86 -11.55 7.24
CA ALA A 155 0.40 -11.31 7.94
C ALA A 155 1.04 -9.97 7.57
N GLY A 156 0.96 -9.57 6.30
CA GLY A 156 1.42 -8.29 5.78
C GLY A 156 0.63 -7.12 6.37
N PHE A 157 -0.70 -7.16 6.34
CA PHE A 157 -1.56 -6.12 6.91
C PHE A 157 -1.42 -6.01 8.43
N ALA A 158 -1.38 -7.12 9.17
CA ALA A 158 -1.12 -7.06 10.61
C ALA A 158 0.27 -6.49 10.94
N ALA A 159 1.31 -6.86 10.17
CA ALA A 159 2.63 -6.25 10.30
C ALA A 159 2.63 -4.74 9.94
N TYR A 160 1.84 -4.33 8.93
CA TYR A 160 1.69 -2.94 8.51
C TYR A 160 1.03 -2.08 9.59
N ALA A 161 -0.08 -2.53 10.19
CA ALA A 161 -0.73 -1.87 11.32
C ALA A 161 0.21 -1.73 12.54
N ASN A 162 1.15 -2.67 12.70
CA ASN A 162 2.20 -2.62 13.72
C ASN A 162 3.43 -1.77 13.32
N GLN A 163 3.38 -1.03 12.20
CA GLN A 163 4.50 -0.27 11.64
C GLN A 163 5.77 -1.11 11.33
N LYS A 164 5.62 -2.44 11.24
CA LYS A 164 6.69 -3.40 10.91
C LYS A 164 6.88 -3.47 9.39
N TYR A 165 7.06 -2.31 8.75
CA TYR A 165 7.02 -2.12 7.30
C TYR A 165 7.97 -3.04 6.52
N SER A 166 9.14 -3.38 7.07
CA SER A 166 10.10 -4.31 6.45
C SER A 166 9.61 -5.76 6.40
N GLU A 167 8.83 -6.19 7.38
CA GLU A 167 8.18 -7.51 7.42
C GLU A 167 6.92 -7.52 6.55
N ALA A 168 6.07 -6.48 6.69
CA ALA A 168 4.88 -6.29 5.88
C ALA A 168 5.21 -6.35 4.38
N LEU A 169 6.21 -5.58 3.95
CA LEU A 169 6.69 -5.54 2.58
C LEU A 169 7.31 -6.85 2.11
N ALA A 170 7.92 -7.65 2.99
CA ALA A 170 8.43 -8.97 2.64
C ALA A 170 7.29 -9.97 2.35
N GLU A 171 6.21 -9.88 3.14
CA GLU A 171 5.03 -10.74 3.02
C GLU A 171 4.12 -10.32 1.86
N PHE A 172 3.82 -9.03 1.65
CA PHE A 172 3.13 -8.55 0.45
C PHE A 172 3.89 -8.92 -0.84
N ARG A 173 5.23 -8.78 -0.85
CA ARG A 173 6.08 -9.25 -1.96
C ARG A 173 6.03 -10.77 -2.14
N ALA A 174 5.72 -11.55 -1.10
CA ALA A 174 5.57 -13.00 -1.18
C ALA A 174 4.17 -13.39 -1.71
N ALA A 175 3.11 -12.75 -1.23
CA ALA A 175 1.75 -12.92 -1.74
C ALA A 175 1.66 -12.56 -3.23
N ARG A 176 2.19 -11.40 -3.64
CA ARG A 176 2.29 -10.98 -5.06
C ARG A 176 3.04 -11.98 -5.95
N ARG A 177 4.01 -12.74 -5.41
CA ARG A 177 4.71 -13.82 -6.14
C ARG A 177 3.91 -15.12 -6.25
N MET A 178 2.85 -15.28 -5.45
CA MET A 178 1.95 -16.45 -5.47
C MET A 178 0.72 -16.18 -6.34
N THR A 179 0.09 -15.02 -6.19
CA THR A 179 -1.14 -14.64 -6.94
C THR A 179 -0.84 -13.95 -8.28
N GLY A 180 0.28 -13.24 -8.39
CA GLY A 180 0.55 -12.32 -9.49
C GLY A 180 -0.22 -10.99 -9.39
N ASN A 181 -1.05 -10.81 -8.36
CA ASN A 181 -1.93 -9.65 -8.23
C ASN A 181 -1.13 -8.34 -7.99
N VAL A 182 -1.72 -7.22 -8.43
CA VAL A 182 -1.20 -5.86 -8.25
C VAL A 182 -1.92 -5.07 -7.17
N GLU A 183 -3.08 -5.50 -6.66
CA GLU A 183 -3.86 -4.74 -5.65
C GLU A 183 -3.05 -4.27 -4.44
N LEU A 184 -2.05 -5.06 -4.01
CA LEU A 184 -1.13 -4.71 -2.90
C LEU A 184 -0.07 -3.65 -3.27
N TRP A 185 -0.05 -3.12 -4.50
CA TRP A 185 0.98 -2.20 -4.98
C TRP A 185 1.02 -0.86 -4.22
N PRO A 186 -0.12 -0.20 -3.89
CA PRO A 186 -0.11 1.01 -3.09
C PRO A 186 0.44 0.79 -1.68
N VAL A 187 -0.01 -0.25 -0.96
CA VAL A 187 0.49 -0.56 0.39
C VAL A 187 1.95 -1.02 0.37
N MET A 188 2.42 -1.68 -0.70
CA MET A 188 3.85 -1.97 -0.89
C MET A 188 4.69 -0.70 -1.12
N ALA A 189 4.15 0.33 -1.77
CA ALA A 189 4.81 1.63 -1.91
C ALA A 189 4.78 2.42 -0.59
N ASP A 190 3.67 2.36 0.16
CA ASP A 190 3.56 2.95 1.49
C ASP A 190 4.58 2.32 2.47
N CYS A 191 4.76 1.00 2.43
CA CYS A 191 5.82 0.34 3.19
C CYS A 191 7.25 0.82 2.85
N GLU A 192 7.56 1.22 1.60
CA GLU A 192 8.86 1.84 1.30
C GLU A 192 8.91 3.29 1.83
N ARG A 193 7.78 4.03 1.80
CA ARG A 193 7.66 5.36 2.43
C ARG A 193 7.93 5.29 3.95
N GLY A 194 7.24 4.40 4.67
CA GLY A 194 7.45 4.11 6.10
C GLY A 194 8.83 3.53 6.46
N LEU A 195 9.61 3.09 5.46
CA LEU A 195 11.03 2.73 5.62
C LEU A 195 11.99 3.92 5.35
N GLY A 196 11.47 5.14 5.23
CA GLY A 196 12.23 6.35 4.97
C GLY A 196 12.75 6.44 3.53
N ARG A 197 11.95 6.00 2.55
CA ARG A 197 12.30 6.01 1.11
C ARG A 197 11.17 6.58 0.23
N PRO A 198 10.74 7.83 0.46
CA PRO A 198 9.66 8.45 -0.32
C PRO A 198 9.94 8.45 -1.84
N GLU A 199 11.20 8.58 -2.27
CA GLU A 199 11.58 8.49 -3.68
C GLU A 199 11.21 7.12 -4.28
N LYS A 200 11.32 6.04 -3.48
CA LYS A 200 10.97 4.69 -3.93
C LYS A 200 9.46 4.48 -4.05
N ALA A 201 8.67 5.18 -3.24
CA ALA A 201 7.22 5.23 -3.40
C ALA A 201 6.82 5.98 -4.69
N LEU A 202 7.53 7.06 -5.05
CA LEU A 202 7.31 7.76 -6.33
C LEU A 202 7.74 6.93 -7.55
N ASP A 203 8.88 6.23 -7.49
CA ASP A 203 9.26 5.22 -8.51
C ASP A 203 8.13 4.21 -8.75
N MET A 204 7.46 3.76 -7.68
CA MET A 204 6.37 2.80 -7.76
C MET A 204 5.06 3.42 -8.27
N ALA A 205 4.81 4.70 -7.99
CA ALA A 205 3.69 5.45 -8.56
C ALA A 205 3.83 5.68 -10.08
N GLY A 206 5.06 5.73 -10.60
CA GLY A 206 5.37 5.81 -12.03
C GLY A 206 5.46 4.45 -12.74
N ALA A 207 5.19 3.33 -12.07
CA ALA A 207 5.38 1.99 -12.62
C ALA A 207 4.18 1.49 -13.46
N PRO A 208 4.41 0.64 -14.49
CA PRO A 208 3.33 0.11 -15.34
C PRO A 208 2.36 -0.82 -14.60
N GLU A 209 2.70 -1.29 -13.38
CA GLU A 209 1.78 -1.89 -12.43
C GLU A 209 0.54 -1.02 -12.14
N VAL A 210 0.69 0.31 -12.08
CA VAL A 210 -0.40 1.22 -11.67
C VAL A 210 -1.55 1.23 -12.69
N HIS A 211 -1.25 1.01 -13.98
CA HIS A 211 -2.27 0.87 -15.03
C HIS A 211 -3.08 -0.44 -14.96
N LYS A 212 -2.70 -1.37 -14.07
CA LYS A 212 -3.42 -2.63 -13.83
C LYS A 212 -4.26 -2.59 -12.55
N LEU A 213 -4.14 -1.53 -11.76
CA LEU A 213 -5.00 -1.28 -10.60
C LEU A 213 -6.39 -0.85 -11.08
N ASP A 214 -7.41 -1.18 -10.29
CA ASP A 214 -8.76 -0.65 -10.46
C ASP A 214 -8.81 0.85 -10.07
N LYS A 215 -10.02 1.45 -10.06
CA LYS A 215 -10.15 2.86 -9.74
C LYS A 215 -9.82 3.19 -8.27
N ALA A 216 -10.12 2.29 -7.33
CA ALA A 216 -9.74 2.44 -5.93
C ALA A 216 -8.22 2.37 -5.76
N GLY A 217 -7.58 1.33 -6.29
CA GLY A 217 -6.12 1.16 -6.24
C GLY A 217 -5.35 2.31 -6.89
N GLN A 218 -5.87 2.89 -7.98
CA GLN A 218 -5.28 4.10 -8.59
C GLN A 218 -5.38 5.33 -7.67
N VAL A 219 -6.48 5.49 -6.93
CA VAL A 219 -6.61 6.59 -5.94
C VAL A 219 -5.69 6.35 -4.73
N GLU A 220 -5.61 5.13 -4.21
CA GLU A 220 -4.68 4.80 -3.13
C GLU A 220 -3.21 4.99 -3.55
N MET A 221 -2.84 4.62 -4.78
CA MET A 221 -1.50 4.91 -5.30
C MET A 221 -1.22 6.43 -5.38
N ARG A 222 -2.23 7.23 -5.77
CA ARG A 222 -2.15 8.70 -5.77
C ARG A 222 -1.99 9.27 -4.37
N LEU A 223 -2.73 8.76 -3.38
CA LEU A 223 -2.61 9.14 -1.97
C LEU A 223 -1.21 8.84 -1.43
N VAL A 224 -0.71 7.63 -1.67
CA VAL A 224 0.63 7.20 -1.26
C VAL A 224 1.73 8.06 -1.89
N ALA A 225 1.57 8.43 -3.17
CA ALA A 225 2.50 9.32 -3.88
C ALA A 225 2.45 10.76 -3.34
N ALA A 226 1.28 11.29 -3.00
CA ALA A 226 1.15 12.60 -2.38
C ALA A 226 1.79 12.65 -0.98
N GLY A 227 1.58 11.61 -0.16
CA GLY A 227 2.28 11.45 1.12
C GLY A 227 3.80 11.43 0.94
N ALA A 228 4.31 10.65 -0.01
CA ALA A 228 5.74 10.60 -0.31
C ALA A 228 6.33 11.95 -0.76
N ARG A 229 5.53 12.83 -1.37
CA ARG A 229 5.96 14.20 -1.67
C ARG A 229 6.02 15.08 -0.42
N ARG A 230 5.06 14.95 0.51
CA ARG A 230 5.07 15.68 1.79
C ARG A 230 6.28 15.32 2.65
N ASP A 231 6.65 14.04 2.69
CA ASP A 231 7.87 13.56 3.38
C ASP A 231 9.18 14.16 2.83
N MET A 232 9.15 14.72 1.61
CA MET A 232 10.26 15.41 0.96
C MET A 232 10.07 16.94 0.89
N ASP A 233 9.14 17.50 1.66
CA ASP A 233 8.78 18.93 1.69
C ASP A 233 8.25 19.49 0.33
N GLN A 234 7.79 18.61 -0.57
CA GLN A 234 7.30 18.96 -1.91
C GLN A 234 5.79 19.27 -1.91
N LEU A 235 5.36 20.18 -1.04
CA LEU A 235 3.94 20.41 -0.72
C LEU A 235 3.08 20.78 -1.95
N ASP A 236 3.51 21.73 -2.77
CA ASP A 236 2.82 22.10 -4.03
C ASP A 236 2.63 20.90 -4.95
N ALA A 237 3.66 20.05 -5.07
CA ALA A 237 3.61 18.88 -5.91
C ALA A 237 2.73 17.77 -5.31
N ALA A 238 2.57 17.71 -3.97
CA ALA A 238 1.61 16.82 -3.31
C ALA A 238 0.16 17.26 -3.62
N ILE A 239 -0.13 18.56 -3.50
CA ILE A 239 -1.42 19.16 -3.88
C ILE A 239 -1.75 18.83 -5.35
N VAL A 240 -0.84 19.10 -6.28
CA VAL A 240 -1.02 18.78 -7.72
C VAL A 240 -1.13 17.28 -7.99
N THR A 241 -0.50 16.41 -7.18
CA THR A 241 -0.64 14.94 -7.32
C THR A 241 -2.06 14.47 -6.96
N LEU A 242 -2.68 15.09 -5.95
CA LEU A 242 -4.03 14.76 -5.49
C LEU A 242 -5.14 15.32 -6.40
N GLN A 243 -4.89 16.45 -7.06
CA GLN A 243 -5.81 17.04 -8.04
C GLN A 243 -6.16 16.04 -9.15
N SER A 244 -7.43 15.63 -9.19
CA SER A 244 -7.91 14.55 -10.03
C SER A 244 -9.43 14.65 -10.24
N PRO A 245 -9.99 14.07 -11.32
CA PRO A 245 -11.44 13.97 -11.51
C PRO A 245 -12.16 13.30 -10.33
N GLU A 246 -11.49 12.36 -9.66
CA GLU A 246 -11.95 11.69 -8.44
C GLU A 246 -12.17 12.67 -7.27
N LEU A 247 -11.27 13.63 -7.06
CA LEU A 247 -11.36 14.63 -5.99
C LEU A 247 -12.56 15.59 -6.21
N ALA A 248 -12.79 15.97 -7.46
CA ALA A 248 -13.90 16.86 -7.87
C ALA A 248 -15.25 16.12 -8.04
N SER A 249 -15.31 14.82 -7.75
CA SER A 249 -16.51 14.02 -7.93
C SER A 249 -17.54 14.25 -6.83
N ASN A 250 -18.82 14.39 -7.22
CA ASN A 250 -19.98 14.37 -6.33
C ASN A 250 -20.41 12.93 -5.97
N SER A 251 -19.81 11.90 -6.56
CA SER A 251 -20.05 10.52 -6.17
C SER A 251 -19.28 10.17 -4.90
N VAL A 252 -20.00 9.85 -3.82
CA VAL A 252 -19.40 9.29 -2.62
C VAL A 252 -18.99 7.84 -2.91
N GLN A 253 -17.69 7.60 -2.88
CA GLN A 253 -17.02 6.31 -3.04
C GLN A 253 -16.21 6.04 -1.76
N PRO A 254 -15.78 4.79 -1.48
CA PRO A 254 -15.05 4.47 -0.24
C PRO A 254 -13.78 5.32 0.00
N TRP A 255 -13.13 5.79 -1.07
CA TRP A 255 -11.96 6.66 -0.99
C TRP A 255 -12.27 8.16 -0.89
N THR A 256 -13.52 8.60 -1.05
CA THR A 256 -13.85 10.04 -1.23
C THR A 256 -13.51 10.88 0.01
N ALA A 257 -13.82 10.42 1.22
CA ALA A 257 -13.47 11.12 2.45
C ALA A 257 -11.95 11.26 2.60
N ARG A 258 -11.25 10.12 2.58
CA ARG A 258 -9.78 10.00 2.64
C ARG A 258 -9.04 10.84 1.58
N LEU A 259 -9.57 10.91 0.35
CA LEU A 259 -9.02 11.73 -0.73
C LEU A 259 -9.19 13.24 -0.49
N ARG A 260 -10.35 13.66 0.00
CA ARG A 260 -10.63 15.07 0.34
C ARG A 260 -9.85 15.52 1.57
N TYR A 261 -9.76 14.68 2.60
CA TYR A 261 -8.94 14.89 3.80
C TYR A 261 -7.47 15.09 3.43
N ALA A 262 -6.88 14.16 2.66
CA ALA A 262 -5.48 14.25 2.27
C ALA A 262 -5.17 15.51 1.44
N TYR A 263 -6.15 16.03 0.69
CA TYR A 263 -6.03 17.29 -0.05
C TYR A 263 -6.12 18.51 0.88
N ALA A 264 -7.06 18.50 1.83
CA ALA A 264 -7.20 19.54 2.85
C ALA A 264 -5.94 19.67 3.73
N ASP A 265 -5.40 18.54 4.22
CA ASP A 265 -4.21 18.53 5.07
C ASP A 265 -2.92 18.86 4.28
N ALA A 266 -2.89 18.60 2.96
CA ALA A 266 -1.82 19.09 2.08
C ALA A 266 -1.90 20.60 1.80
N LEU A 267 -3.12 21.15 1.66
CA LEU A 267 -3.34 22.61 1.57
C LEU A 267 -2.96 23.32 2.87
N LEU A 268 -3.35 22.76 4.02
CA LEU A 268 -3.04 23.30 5.35
C LEU A 268 -1.52 23.34 5.58
N ALA A 269 -0.82 22.25 5.26
CA ALA A 269 0.65 22.21 5.33
C ALA A 269 1.32 23.28 4.45
N ALA A 270 0.71 23.63 3.31
CA ALA A 270 1.18 24.69 2.41
C ALA A 270 0.71 26.12 2.82
N GLY A 271 0.09 26.29 3.99
CA GLY A 271 -0.40 27.59 4.49
C GLY A 271 -1.66 28.11 3.77
N ARG A 272 -2.38 27.25 3.04
CA ARG A 272 -3.61 27.61 2.29
C ARG A 272 -4.85 27.33 3.14
N GLU A 273 -4.89 27.96 4.32
CA GLU A 273 -5.86 27.67 5.40
C GLU A 273 -7.33 27.77 4.96
N ASP A 274 -7.72 28.81 4.20
CA ASP A 274 -9.12 28.98 3.78
C ASP A 274 -9.58 27.89 2.81
N GLU A 275 -8.72 27.48 1.88
CA GLU A 275 -9.00 26.33 1.00
C GLU A 275 -9.01 25.01 1.80
N ALA A 276 -8.08 24.84 2.75
CA ALA A 276 -8.05 23.66 3.60
C ALA A 276 -9.35 23.51 4.41
N ARG A 277 -9.87 24.61 4.99
CA ARG A 277 -11.16 24.65 5.69
C ARG A 277 -12.31 24.17 4.80
N GLU A 278 -12.39 24.68 3.57
CA GLU A 278 -13.37 24.21 2.58
C GLU A 278 -13.26 22.71 2.29
N TRP A 279 -12.04 22.16 2.19
CA TRP A 279 -11.84 20.76 1.83
C TRP A 279 -11.96 19.79 3.02
N PHE A 280 -11.70 20.22 4.25
CA PHE A 280 -12.08 19.48 5.45
C PHE A 280 -13.61 19.38 5.59
N ALA A 281 -14.35 20.48 5.38
CA ALA A 281 -15.82 20.44 5.35
C ALA A 281 -16.35 19.44 4.29
N LYS A 282 -15.79 19.47 3.07
CA LYS A 282 -16.12 18.49 2.01
C LYS A 282 -15.68 17.06 2.35
N ALA A 283 -14.71 16.86 3.25
CA ALA A 283 -14.34 15.53 3.75
C ALA A 283 -15.38 15.03 4.76
N VAL A 284 -15.80 15.86 5.74
CA VAL A 284 -16.88 15.56 6.70
C VAL A 284 -18.19 15.19 5.98
N GLU A 285 -18.58 15.92 4.93
CA GLU A 285 -19.76 15.59 4.11
C GLU A 285 -19.70 14.21 3.43
N ALA A 286 -18.50 13.69 3.18
CA ALA A 286 -18.28 12.39 2.57
C ALA A 286 -18.12 11.26 3.60
N ASP A 287 -17.67 11.59 4.82
CA ASP A 287 -17.29 10.63 5.85
C ASP A 287 -18.46 10.18 6.74
N LYS A 288 -19.35 9.39 6.16
CA LYS A 288 -20.58 8.93 6.81
C LYS A 288 -20.37 7.90 7.92
N ASP A 289 -19.21 7.25 7.91
CA ASP A 289 -18.89 6.12 8.77
C ASP A 289 -17.87 6.48 9.88
N GLY A 290 -17.42 7.75 9.95
CA GLY A 290 -16.47 8.23 10.96
C GLY A 290 -15.04 7.73 10.77
N SER A 291 -14.62 7.59 9.50
CA SER A 291 -13.31 7.05 9.11
C SER A 291 -12.14 8.05 9.18
N THR A 292 -12.43 9.33 9.46
CA THR A 292 -11.48 10.43 9.55
C THR A 292 -11.83 11.41 10.67
N ASP A 293 -10.81 12.03 11.25
CA ASP A 293 -10.87 13.16 12.20
C ASP A 293 -11.23 14.50 11.53
N ALA A 294 -11.81 14.49 10.31
CA ALA A 294 -12.07 15.69 9.51
C ALA A 294 -12.94 16.74 10.24
N SER A 295 -13.83 16.31 11.12
CA SER A 295 -14.69 17.18 11.92
C SER A 295 -13.90 17.92 13.00
N ASP A 296 -12.93 17.23 13.61
CA ASP A 296 -12.15 17.76 14.73
C ASP A 296 -11.09 18.73 14.20
N ARG A 297 -10.42 18.35 13.11
CA ARG A 297 -9.49 19.23 12.36
C ARG A 297 -10.17 20.51 11.86
N LEU A 298 -11.45 20.44 11.48
CA LEU A 298 -12.23 21.62 11.08
C LEU A 298 -12.56 22.51 12.29
N ALA A 299 -12.91 21.93 13.45
CA ALA A 299 -13.16 22.67 14.69
C ALA A 299 -11.90 23.35 15.23
N GLU A 300 -10.74 22.69 15.18
CA GLU A 300 -9.43 23.30 15.47
C GLU A 300 -9.19 24.56 14.62
N MET A 301 -9.46 24.47 13.31
CA MET A 301 -9.27 25.57 12.34
C MET A 301 -10.27 26.74 12.49
N ASP A 302 -11.36 26.53 13.23
CA ASP A 302 -12.34 27.57 13.58
C ASP A 302 -12.19 28.04 15.04
N GLY A 303 -11.14 27.57 15.76
CA GLY A 303 -10.78 28.03 17.10
C GLY A 303 -11.57 27.37 18.25
N VAL A 304 -12.14 26.18 18.02
CA VAL A 304 -12.87 25.39 19.02
C VAL A 304 -11.96 24.28 19.54
N GLU A 305 -11.37 24.48 20.71
CA GLU A 305 -10.63 23.43 21.42
C GLU A 305 -11.60 22.43 22.07
N PHE A 306 -11.52 21.15 21.69
CA PHE A 306 -12.20 20.07 22.39
C PHE A 306 -11.42 19.68 23.64
N VAL A 307 -11.98 19.98 24.82
CA VAL A 307 -11.49 19.47 26.10
C VAL A 307 -12.02 18.05 26.28
N ASP A 308 -11.11 17.08 26.39
CA ASP A 308 -11.46 15.67 26.54
C ASP A 308 -11.98 15.38 27.96
N VAL A 309 -13.31 15.38 28.11
CA VAL A 309 -14.02 15.29 29.41
C VAL A 309 -13.78 13.94 30.11
N LEU A 310 -13.26 12.94 29.40
CA LEU A 310 -13.02 11.58 29.92
C LEU A 310 -11.79 11.45 30.84
N VAL A 311 -11.15 12.56 31.21
CA VAL A 311 -10.01 12.59 32.15
C VAL A 311 -10.45 12.93 33.60
N GLU A 312 -11.68 13.39 33.83
CA GLU A 312 -12.21 13.68 35.18
C GLU A 312 -13.01 12.50 35.78
N ASP A 313 -12.39 11.32 35.93
CA ASP A 313 -13.00 10.18 36.66
C ASP A 313 -11.99 9.35 37.51
N GLU A 314 -10.92 9.99 38.00
CA GLU A 314 -10.09 9.47 39.12
C GLU A 314 -10.22 10.39 40.35
N ALA A 315 -11.43 10.43 40.90
CA ALA A 315 -11.79 11.30 42.02
C ALA A 315 -11.35 10.75 43.40
N GLU A 316 -10.15 11.10 43.85
CA GLU A 316 -9.84 11.12 45.29
C GLU A 316 -10.45 12.39 45.92
N ALA A 317 -11.55 12.22 46.66
CA ALA A 317 -12.26 13.30 47.33
C ALA A 317 -12.01 13.31 48.85
N GLU A 318 -11.34 14.36 49.36
CA GLU A 318 -11.29 14.66 50.80
C GLU A 318 -11.59 16.14 51.11
N ASP A 319 -12.31 16.34 52.21
CA ASP A 319 -12.53 17.55 53.02
C ASP A 319 -13.25 18.81 52.47
N GLU A 320 -14.55 18.93 52.85
CA GLU A 320 -15.23 20.23 53.01
C GLU A 320 -14.72 20.99 54.25
N ALA A 321 -14.40 22.28 54.14
CA ALA A 321 -14.72 23.33 55.14
C ALA A 321 -14.31 24.75 54.68
N GLY A 322 -15.25 25.70 54.62
CA GLY A 322 -14.89 27.11 54.35
C GLY A 322 -16.05 28.07 54.09
N ILE A 323 -16.84 28.42 55.12
CA ILE A 323 -17.93 29.41 55.00
C ILE A 323 -17.42 30.82 55.32
N GLU A 324 -17.47 31.74 54.35
CA GLU A 324 -17.86 33.13 54.66
C GLU A 324 -18.51 33.87 53.47
N HIS A 325 -19.64 34.54 53.74
CA HIS A 325 -20.39 35.33 52.76
C HIS A 325 -20.66 36.74 53.30
N LYS A 326 -20.02 37.74 52.69
CA LYS A 326 -20.33 39.17 52.74
C LYS A 326 -19.95 39.76 51.37
N GLY A 327 -20.68 40.69 50.77
CA GLY A 327 -21.91 41.36 51.21
C GLY A 327 -21.76 42.88 51.09
N GLY A 328 -22.25 43.45 49.99
CA GLY A 328 -22.25 44.90 49.76
C GLY A 328 -22.65 45.27 48.33
N VAL A 329 -23.76 45.99 48.19
CA VAL A 329 -24.19 46.64 46.94
C VAL A 329 -24.59 48.08 47.28
N ALA A 330 -23.93 49.03 46.62
CA ALA A 330 -24.33 50.42 46.42
C ALA A 330 -23.59 50.86 45.15
N ASP A 331 -24.24 51.23 44.04
CA ASP A 331 -25.17 52.36 43.84
C ASP A 331 -24.41 53.68 43.66
N ASP A 332 -24.37 54.16 42.42
CA ASP A 332 -24.40 55.59 42.10
C ASP A 332 -25.04 55.81 40.71
N VAL A 333 -25.85 56.84 40.57
CA VAL A 333 -26.60 57.21 39.36
C VAL A 333 -26.63 58.73 39.22
N GLU A 334 -25.74 59.27 38.40
CA GLU A 334 -25.76 60.69 38.01
C GLU A 334 -26.14 60.84 36.53
N ARG A 335 -27.03 61.80 36.26
CA ARG A 335 -27.59 62.07 34.92
C ARG A 335 -27.72 63.57 34.67
N SER A 336 -26.78 64.12 33.91
CA SER A 336 -26.92 65.41 33.21
C SER A 336 -26.04 65.38 31.95
N GLY A 337 -26.29 66.18 30.90
CA GLY A 337 -27.38 67.12 30.66
C GLY A 337 -27.35 67.52 29.17
N ALA A 338 -28.52 67.87 28.62
CA ALA A 338 -28.71 68.16 27.20
C ALA A 338 -27.90 69.36 26.67
N GLU A 339 -27.61 69.35 25.36
CA GLU A 339 -27.90 70.49 24.48
C GLU A 339 -28.05 70.04 23.00
N GLU A 340 -28.79 70.81 22.21
CA GLU A 340 -29.13 70.54 20.80
C GLU A 340 -28.34 71.47 19.86
N ALA A 341 -27.98 71.00 18.66
CA ALA A 341 -27.63 71.87 17.54
C ALA A 341 -27.87 71.15 16.20
N GLU A 342 -28.44 71.87 15.23
CA GLU A 342 -28.69 71.40 13.86
C GLU A 342 -27.51 71.74 12.92
N ASP A 343 -27.31 70.95 11.86
CA ASP A 343 -27.22 71.49 10.49
C ASP A 343 -27.61 70.42 9.45
N ALA A 344 -27.96 70.83 8.23
CA ALA A 344 -28.50 69.99 7.16
C ALA A 344 -27.48 69.64 6.07
N GLY A 345 -27.70 68.53 5.36
CA GLY A 345 -26.80 68.04 4.31
C GLY A 345 -27.48 67.11 3.30
N ALA A 346 -28.58 67.56 2.70
CA ALA A 346 -29.33 66.76 1.73
C ALA A 346 -28.65 66.70 0.35
N LEU A 347 -28.44 65.50 -0.18
CA LEU A 347 -28.34 65.22 -1.60
C LEU A 347 -29.27 64.05 -1.97
N GLN A 348 -29.80 64.12 -3.19
CA GLN A 348 -30.78 63.18 -3.73
C GLN A 348 -30.22 62.42 -4.93
N ASP A 349 -31.02 61.43 -5.34
CA ASP A 349 -31.10 60.85 -6.69
C ASP A 349 -30.23 59.62 -6.99
N ALA A 350 -30.65 58.92 -8.04
CA ALA A 350 -30.48 57.49 -8.28
C ALA A 350 -29.61 57.26 -9.57
N PRO A 351 -29.63 56.11 -10.29
CA PRO A 351 -30.37 54.86 -10.09
C PRO A 351 -29.49 53.59 -10.16
N ALA A 352 -30.17 52.42 -10.09
CA ALA A 352 -29.55 51.13 -10.37
C ALA A 352 -29.20 50.96 -11.86
N THR A 353 -28.10 50.26 -12.14
CA THR A 353 -27.73 49.76 -13.47
C THR A 353 -27.97 48.25 -13.56
N ALA A 354 -28.49 47.80 -14.70
CA ALA A 354 -28.69 46.37 -14.96
C ALA A 354 -27.35 45.66 -15.21
N VAL A 355 -27.30 44.37 -14.90
CA VAL A 355 -26.34 43.43 -15.52
C VAL A 355 -26.94 42.99 -16.85
N GLU A 356 -26.26 43.31 -17.95
CA GLU A 356 -26.69 42.87 -19.29
C GLU A 356 -26.27 41.43 -19.56
N ALA A 357 -27.00 40.77 -20.45
CA ALA A 357 -26.64 39.45 -20.94
C ALA A 357 -25.44 39.56 -21.90
N VAL A 358 -24.61 38.52 -21.94
CA VAL A 358 -23.62 38.31 -23.00
C VAL A 358 -24.19 37.29 -23.98
N GLU A 359 -24.56 37.76 -25.17
CA GLU A 359 -24.93 36.90 -26.31
C GLU A 359 -23.67 36.37 -26.99
N ASP A 360 -23.76 35.11 -27.41
CA ASP A 360 -23.15 34.45 -28.56
C ASP A 360 -21.92 35.11 -29.23
N LEU A 361 -20.79 34.39 -29.17
CA LEU A 361 -19.67 34.56 -30.09
C LEU A 361 -19.44 33.23 -30.82
N ASP A 362 -20.00 33.12 -32.02
CA ASP A 362 -19.62 32.09 -32.98
C ASP A 362 -18.12 32.21 -33.29
N LEU A 363 -17.42 31.08 -33.29
CA LEU A 363 -16.05 30.97 -33.77
C LEU A 363 -16.01 29.91 -34.87
N ASP A 364 -16.08 30.38 -36.11
CA ASP A 364 -15.74 29.58 -37.28
C ASP A 364 -14.30 29.05 -37.13
N VAL A 365 -14.12 27.75 -37.31
CA VAL A 365 -12.82 27.10 -37.40
C VAL A 365 -12.77 26.41 -38.76
N ASP A 366 -11.90 26.90 -39.65
CA ASP A 366 -11.74 26.38 -41.00
C ASP A 366 -11.24 24.92 -40.99
N ASP A 367 -11.87 24.10 -41.85
CA ASP A 367 -11.62 22.66 -41.99
C ASP A 367 -10.62 22.40 -43.14
N GLU A 368 -9.32 22.48 -42.84
CA GLU A 368 -8.25 22.16 -43.81
C GLU A 368 -7.76 20.71 -43.70
N ASP A 369 -8.39 19.85 -44.50
CA ASP A 369 -7.84 18.69 -45.23
C ASP A 369 -6.45 18.17 -44.81
N LEU A 370 -6.42 17.02 -44.12
CA LEU A 370 -5.25 16.15 -44.00
C LEU A 370 -5.63 14.70 -44.32
N GLY A 371 -5.81 14.40 -45.61
CA GLY A 371 -5.90 13.02 -46.09
C GLY A 371 -4.66 12.18 -45.75
N VAL A 372 -4.89 10.97 -45.25
CA VAL A 372 -3.92 9.87 -45.15
C VAL A 372 -4.64 8.60 -45.62
N ASP A 373 -3.98 7.82 -46.47
CA ASP A 373 -4.60 6.72 -47.21
C ASP A 373 -4.85 5.46 -46.35
N ASP A 374 -6.07 4.91 -46.42
CA ASP A 374 -6.43 3.58 -45.91
C ASP A 374 -6.18 2.52 -47.01
N ASP A 375 -5.04 1.81 -46.93
CA ASP A 375 -4.73 0.63 -47.76
C ASP A 375 -5.50 -0.63 -47.26
N ASP A 376 -6.79 -0.72 -47.60
CA ASP A 376 -7.68 -1.84 -47.25
C ASP A 376 -7.61 -2.96 -48.32
N ASP A 377 -6.69 -3.91 -48.14
CA ASP A 377 -6.31 -4.94 -49.12
C ASP A 377 -7.17 -6.23 -49.00
N ASP A 378 -8.39 -6.25 -49.57
CA ASP A 378 -9.23 -7.46 -49.73
C ASP A 378 -9.43 -7.86 -51.21
N LEU A 379 -8.80 -8.98 -51.61
CA LEU A 379 -9.09 -9.68 -52.87
C LEU A 379 -9.06 -11.22 -52.73
N GLY A 380 -10.20 -11.80 -52.37
CA GLY A 380 -10.93 -12.69 -53.29
C GLY A 380 -10.31 -14.02 -53.77
N VAL A 381 -10.64 -15.10 -53.05
CA VAL A 381 -11.33 -16.33 -53.55
C VAL A 381 -10.99 -16.92 -54.94
N ASP A 382 -10.37 -18.12 -54.89
CA ASP A 382 -10.59 -19.35 -55.68
C ASP A 382 -10.68 -19.39 -57.24
N ASP A 383 -9.80 -20.24 -57.79
CA ASP A 383 -10.04 -21.28 -58.83
C ASP A 383 -10.35 -20.92 -60.32
N LYS A 384 -9.39 -21.28 -61.20
CA LYS A 384 -9.64 -22.07 -62.44
C LYS A 384 -8.40 -22.54 -63.22
N ASP A 385 -8.64 -23.66 -63.93
CA ASP A 385 -7.91 -24.30 -65.06
C ASP A 385 -6.47 -24.84 -64.85
#